data_AF-A0A7Y3K562-F1
#
_entry.id   AF-A0A7Y3K562-F1
#
_cell.length_a   1.000
_cell.length_b   1.000
_cell.length_c   1.000
_cell.angle_alpha   90.00
_cell.angle_beta   90.00
_cell.angle_gamma   90.00
#
_symmetry.space_group_name_H-M   'P 1'
#
loop_
_entity.id
_entity.type
_entity.pdbx_description
1 polymer ?
#
loop_
_entity_poly.entity_id
_entity_poly.type
_entity_poly.pdbx_seq_one_letter_code
_entity_poly.pdbx_strand_id
1 'polypeptide(L)'
;MPINIGDKPQADFNSPLELMMDCHRRIERFLRVLQKVAQAPSLDEPNRAALRAALDYFKVSGPRHNQDEEQSLLPAMLASGNVAVAEAVVQLNRLTAEHAIADQKQQRLGSLAEEWLRTNVIAEESRRDFQQIVESLINLYQPHIAMEEQEIFPLASRVLAPQALACIGEQMRQRRQSRS
;
A
#
# COMPACT_ATOMS: atom_id res chain seq x y z
N MET A 1 -15.39 -34.39 -6.64
CA MET A 1 -16.42 -33.34 -6.80
C MET A 1 -16.19 -32.31 -5.71
N PRO A 2 -16.36 -30.99 -5.93
CA PRO A 2 -16.49 -30.27 -7.19
C PRO A 2 -15.37 -29.22 -7.39
N ILE A 3 -15.24 -28.75 -8.62
CA ILE A 3 -14.43 -27.60 -9.02
C ILE A 3 -15.26 -26.37 -8.65
N ASN A 4 -14.74 -25.51 -7.77
CA ASN A 4 -15.37 -24.23 -7.46
C ASN A 4 -15.15 -23.28 -8.65
N ILE A 5 -16.19 -23.15 -9.48
CA ILE A 5 -16.33 -22.08 -10.48
C ILE A 5 -16.85 -20.86 -9.70
N GLY A 6 -15.99 -19.88 -9.46
CA GLY A 6 -16.40 -18.65 -8.77
C GLY A 6 -15.27 -17.76 -8.25
N ASP A 7 -14.05 -18.26 -8.09
CA ASP A 7 -12.93 -17.39 -7.74
C ASP A 7 -12.49 -16.63 -8.99
N LYS A 8 -12.63 -15.31 -8.98
CA LYS A 8 -11.93 -14.46 -9.95
C LYS A 8 -10.46 -14.92 -9.97
N PRO A 9 -9.85 -15.13 -11.15
CA PRO A 9 -8.42 -15.42 -11.21
C PRO A 9 -7.70 -14.35 -10.39
N GLN A 10 -6.83 -14.78 -9.47
CA GLN A 10 -6.05 -13.86 -8.67
C GLN A 10 -5.34 -12.89 -9.61
N ALA A 11 -5.48 -11.58 -9.37
CA ALA A 11 -4.88 -10.58 -10.23
C ALA A 11 -3.39 -10.89 -10.38
N ASP A 12 -2.93 -10.96 -11.62
CA ASP A 12 -1.56 -11.24 -11.95
C ASP A 12 -0.95 -10.04 -12.68
N PHE A 13 0.31 -10.17 -13.10
CA PHE A 13 1.02 -9.09 -13.78
C PHE A 13 0.43 -8.75 -15.17
N ASN A 14 -0.56 -9.50 -15.69
CA ASN A 14 -1.27 -9.13 -16.91
C ASN A 14 -2.41 -8.14 -16.63
N SER A 15 -2.82 -8.00 -15.36
CA SER A 15 -3.80 -7.01 -14.87
C SER A 15 -3.15 -6.10 -13.82
N PRO A 16 -2.19 -5.23 -14.19
CA PRO A 16 -1.39 -4.45 -13.24
C PRO A 16 -2.23 -3.56 -12.31
N LEU A 17 -3.30 -2.94 -12.82
CA LEU A 17 -4.19 -2.10 -12.01
C LEU A 17 -4.99 -2.93 -10.99
N GLU A 18 -5.44 -4.13 -11.36
CA GLU A 18 -6.11 -5.04 -10.43
C GLU A 18 -5.16 -5.52 -9.33
N LEU A 19 -3.90 -5.77 -9.69
CA LEU A 19 -2.87 -6.14 -8.72
C LEU A 19 -2.56 -5.01 -7.72
N MET A 20 -2.57 -3.75 -8.16
CA MET A 20 -2.45 -2.58 -7.26
C MET A 20 -3.67 -2.46 -6.34
N MET A 21 -4.89 -2.65 -6.85
CA MET A 21 -6.10 -2.70 -6.00
C MET A 21 -6.03 -3.81 -4.94
N ASP A 22 -5.51 -4.98 -5.29
CA ASP A 22 -5.27 -6.06 -4.32
C ASP A 22 -4.25 -5.65 -3.23
N CYS A 23 -3.26 -4.82 -3.56
CA CYS A 23 -2.35 -4.23 -2.58
C CYS A 23 -3.08 -3.27 -1.64
N HIS A 24 -4.03 -2.46 -2.13
CA HIS A 24 -4.85 -1.58 -1.28
C HIS A 24 -5.62 -2.37 -0.23
N ARG A 25 -6.26 -3.47 -0.64
CA ARG A 25 -7.01 -4.33 0.31
C ARG A 25 -6.11 -4.89 1.41
N ARG A 26 -4.86 -5.20 1.09
CA ARG A 26 -3.86 -5.66 2.08
C ARG A 26 -3.41 -4.52 2.98
N ILE A 27 -3.16 -3.31 2.45
CA ILE A 27 -2.83 -2.12 3.24
C ILE A 27 -3.94 -1.87 4.28
N GLU A 28 -5.20 -1.77 3.84
CA GLU A 28 -6.35 -1.57 4.73
C GLU A 28 -6.45 -2.67 5.81
N ARG A 29 -6.26 -3.94 5.41
CA ARG A 29 -6.29 -5.07 6.34
C ARG A 29 -5.21 -4.94 7.41
N PHE A 30 -3.96 -4.64 7.02
CA PHE A 30 -2.86 -4.53 7.97
C PHE A 30 -2.96 -3.29 8.85
N LEU A 31 -3.49 -2.16 8.35
CA LEU A 31 -3.81 -1.00 9.19
C LEU A 31 -4.85 -1.34 10.27
N ARG A 32 -5.91 -2.09 9.93
CA ARG A 32 -6.88 -2.58 10.93
C ARG A 32 -6.26 -3.56 11.93
N VAL A 33 -5.31 -4.39 11.51
CA VAL A 33 -4.56 -5.27 12.41
C VAL A 33 -3.75 -4.44 13.41
N LEU A 34 -2.98 -3.46 12.92
CA LEU A 34 -2.20 -2.56 13.77
C LEU A 34 -3.09 -1.80 14.76
N GLN A 35 -4.26 -1.33 14.33
CA GLN A 35 -5.23 -0.66 15.20
C GLN A 35 -5.70 -1.57 16.34
N LYS A 36 -6.01 -2.84 16.04
CA LYS A 36 -6.39 -3.83 17.05
C LYS A 36 -5.26 -4.11 18.04
N VAL A 37 -4.04 -4.31 17.54
CA VAL A 37 -2.86 -4.52 18.39
C VAL A 37 -2.64 -3.33 19.32
N ALA A 38 -2.78 -2.10 18.80
CA ALA A 38 -2.60 -0.88 19.58
C ALA A 38 -3.59 -0.79 20.78
N GLN A 39 -4.79 -1.33 20.61
CA GLN A 39 -5.86 -1.34 21.62
C GLN A 39 -5.77 -2.55 22.57
N ALA A 40 -5.02 -3.59 22.23
CA ALA A 40 -4.94 -4.82 23.02
C ALA A 40 -4.25 -4.55 24.38
N PRO A 41 -4.78 -5.02 25.52
CA PRO A 41 -4.24 -4.69 26.84
C PRO A 41 -2.79 -5.18 27.04
N SER A 42 -2.39 -6.24 26.35
CA SER A 42 -1.04 -6.79 26.35
C SER A 42 -0.68 -7.35 24.98
N LEU A 43 0.63 -7.48 24.71
CA LEU A 43 1.16 -8.06 23.48
C LEU A 43 1.39 -9.57 23.65
N ASP A 44 0.29 -10.31 23.78
CA ASP A 44 0.32 -11.78 23.79
C ASP A 44 0.79 -12.37 22.44
N GLU A 45 1.05 -13.67 22.38
CA GLU A 45 1.61 -14.29 21.18
C GLU A 45 0.80 -14.04 19.89
N PRO A 46 -0.55 -14.10 19.90
CA PRO A 46 -1.34 -13.70 18.74
C PRO A 46 -1.11 -12.25 18.29
N ASN A 47 -1.08 -11.29 19.22
CA ASN A 47 -0.85 -9.89 18.88
C ASN A 47 0.61 -9.65 18.42
N ARG A 48 1.59 -10.36 18.98
CA ARG A 48 2.99 -10.33 18.51
C ARG A 48 3.11 -10.81 17.07
N ALA A 49 2.50 -11.95 16.76
CA ALA A 49 2.51 -12.50 15.40
C ALA A 49 1.82 -11.56 14.41
N ALA A 50 0.69 -10.96 14.80
CA ALA A 50 -0.05 -10.00 14.00
C ALA A 50 0.76 -8.71 13.74
N LEU A 51 1.44 -8.19 14.78
CA LEU A 51 2.31 -7.02 14.67
C LEU A 51 3.48 -7.28 13.71
N ARG A 52 4.18 -8.41 13.87
CA ARG A 52 5.26 -8.82 12.95
C ARG A 52 4.80 -8.91 11.51
N ALA A 53 3.69 -9.60 11.26
CA ALA A 53 3.16 -9.75 9.91
C ALA A 53 2.81 -8.40 9.26
N ALA A 54 2.28 -7.45 10.04
CA ALA A 54 2.00 -6.10 9.55
C ALA A 54 3.30 -5.33 9.25
N LEU A 55 4.31 -5.41 10.12
CA LEU A 55 5.61 -4.77 9.90
C LEU A 55 6.31 -5.32 8.66
N ASP A 56 6.34 -6.65 8.49
CA ASP A 56 6.96 -7.29 7.34
C ASP A 56 6.28 -6.85 6.02
N TYR A 57 4.95 -6.74 6.03
CA TYR A 57 4.20 -6.23 4.89
C TYR A 57 4.56 -4.78 4.55
N PHE A 58 4.53 -3.87 5.53
CA PHE A 58 4.86 -2.46 5.29
C PHE A 58 6.34 -2.23 5.01
N LYS A 59 7.24 -3.12 5.44
CA LYS A 59 8.67 -3.05 5.12
C LYS A 59 8.99 -3.43 3.68
N VAL A 60 8.25 -4.37 3.09
CA VAL A 60 8.57 -4.94 1.77
C VAL A 60 7.52 -4.61 0.73
N SER A 61 6.26 -4.89 1.00
CA SER A 61 5.18 -4.76 0.01
C SER A 61 4.68 -3.33 -0.14
N GLY A 62 4.63 -2.54 0.95
CA GLY A 62 4.27 -1.12 0.90
C GLY A 62 5.14 -0.32 -0.08
N PRO A 63 6.48 -0.29 0.11
CA PRO A 63 7.38 0.44 -0.78
C PRO A 63 7.30 -0.03 -2.23
N ARG A 64 7.11 -1.33 -2.47
CA ARG A 64 6.97 -1.87 -3.83
C ARG A 64 5.71 -1.38 -4.53
N HIS A 65 4.62 -1.19 -3.79
CA HIS A 65 3.38 -0.64 -4.33
C HIS A 65 3.56 0.82 -4.76
N ASN A 66 4.10 1.68 -3.87
CA ASN A 66 4.40 3.07 -4.22
C ASN A 66 5.37 3.14 -5.42
N GLN A 67 6.37 2.26 -5.49
CA GLN A 67 7.28 2.16 -6.64
C GLN A 67 6.57 1.73 -7.92
N ASP A 68 5.56 0.88 -7.84
CA ASP A 68 4.77 0.49 -9.01
C ASP A 68 3.97 1.68 -9.57
N GLU A 69 3.50 2.58 -8.71
CA GLU A 69 2.87 3.82 -9.17
C GLU A 69 3.90 4.82 -9.68
N GLU A 70 4.85 5.20 -8.85
CA GLU A 70 5.76 6.32 -9.09
C GLU A 70 6.77 6.07 -10.20
N GLN A 71 7.19 4.80 -10.40
CA GLN A 71 8.21 4.46 -11.40
C GLN A 71 7.63 3.85 -12.67
N SER A 72 6.35 3.45 -12.67
CA SER A 72 5.72 2.79 -13.81
C SER A 72 4.42 3.47 -14.24
N LEU A 73 3.39 3.45 -13.38
CA LEU A 73 2.06 3.93 -13.77
C LEU A 73 2.02 5.44 -14.04
N LEU A 74 2.43 6.25 -13.06
CA LEU A 74 2.34 7.71 -13.16
C LEU A 74 3.20 8.26 -14.30
N PRO A 75 4.47 7.83 -14.50
CA PRO A 75 5.26 8.27 -15.64
C PRO A 75 4.63 7.87 -16.99
N ALA A 76 4.06 6.67 -17.09
CA ALA A 76 3.39 6.23 -18.31
C ALA A 76 2.14 7.08 -18.62
N MET A 77 1.37 7.44 -17.59
CA MET A 77 0.23 8.35 -17.76
C MET A 77 0.69 9.72 -18.25
N LEU A 78 1.71 10.32 -17.62
CA LEU A 78 2.24 11.63 -18.02
C LEU A 78 2.80 11.62 -19.45
N ALA A 79 3.46 10.54 -19.84
CA ALA A 79 4.01 10.37 -21.19
C ALA A 79 2.94 10.16 -22.28
N SER A 80 1.67 9.87 -21.91
CA SER A 80 0.58 9.69 -22.87
C SER A 80 0.21 10.97 -23.63
N GLY A 81 0.56 12.14 -23.09
CA GLY A 81 0.18 13.44 -23.65
C GLY A 81 -1.33 13.71 -23.63
N ASN A 82 -2.11 12.92 -22.89
CA ASN A 82 -3.55 13.04 -22.83
C ASN A 82 -3.98 14.24 -21.97
N VAL A 83 -4.92 15.06 -22.47
CA VAL A 83 -5.42 16.26 -21.77
C VAL A 83 -6.02 15.92 -20.41
N ALA A 84 -6.75 14.81 -20.29
CA ALA A 84 -7.33 14.40 -19.01
C ALA A 84 -6.28 14.01 -17.96
N VAL A 85 -5.09 13.55 -18.40
CA VAL A 85 -3.96 13.34 -17.48
C VAL A 85 -3.34 14.67 -17.07
N ALA A 86 -3.21 15.62 -18.00
CA ALA A 86 -2.71 16.97 -17.69
C ALA A 86 -3.59 17.68 -16.64
N GLU A 87 -4.91 17.51 -16.73
CA GLU A 87 -5.88 18.01 -15.75
C GLU A 87 -5.75 17.34 -14.38
N ALA A 88 -5.26 16.11 -14.32
CA ALA A 88 -5.07 15.33 -13.09
C ALA A 88 -3.69 15.51 -12.42
N VAL A 89 -2.77 16.30 -13.00
CA VAL A 89 -1.38 16.42 -12.53
C VAL A 89 -1.27 16.84 -11.07
N VAL A 90 -2.16 17.71 -10.59
CA VAL A 90 -2.18 18.15 -9.19
C VAL A 90 -2.49 16.97 -8.26
N GLN A 91 -3.45 16.13 -8.62
CA GLN A 91 -3.81 14.90 -7.90
C GLN A 91 -2.64 13.92 -7.92
N LEU A 92 -1.99 13.70 -9.07
CA LEU A 92 -0.83 12.80 -9.17
C LEU A 92 0.32 13.23 -8.26
N ASN A 93 0.65 14.53 -8.25
CA ASN A 93 1.69 15.06 -7.37
C ASN A 93 1.31 14.94 -5.88
N ARG A 94 0.02 15.10 -5.56
CA ARG A 94 -0.49 14.92 -4.21
C ARG A 94 -0.32 13.48 -3.74
N LEU A 95 -0.61 12.48 -4.57
CA LEU A 95 -0.44 11.07 -4.23
C LEU A 95 1.02 10.75 -3.86
N THR A 96 1.99 11.19 -4.66
CA THR A 96 3.43 11.02 -4.36
C THR A 96 3.84 11.73 -3.06
N ALA A 97 3.28 12.91 -2.77
CA ALA A 97 3.55 13.59 -1.50
C ALA A 97 2.95 12.82 -0.30
N GLU A 98 1.76 12.25 -0.46
CA GLU A 98 1.11 11.41 0.55
C GLU A 98 1.90 10.12 0.81
N HIS A 99 2.50 9.50 -0.22
CA HIS A 99 3.43 8.37 -0.05
C HIS A 99 4.62 8.73 0.85
N ALA A 100 5.29 9.85 0.59
CA ALA A 100 6.42 10.29 1.40
C ALA A 100 6.02 10.54 2.88
N ILE A 101 4.82 11.07 3.12
CA ILE A 101 4.28 11.24 4.48
C ILE A 101 3.98 9.88 5.13
N ALA A 102 3.39 8.94 4.37
CA ALA A 102 3.11 7.59 4.85
C ALA A 102 4.40 6.86 5.24
N ASP A 103 5.44 6.94 4.41
CA ASP A 103 6.74 6.32 4.64
C ASP A 103 7.38 6.82 5.95
N GLN A 104 7.37 8.14 6.18
CA GLN A 104 7.90 8.72 7.43
C GLN A 104 7.15 8.21 8.67
N LYS A 105 5.81 8.14 8.58
CA LYS A 105 4.96 7.61 9.67
C LYS A 105 5.22 6.12 9.90
N GLN A 106 5.36 5.34 8.83
CA GLN A 106 5.66 3.91 8.90
C GLN A 106 7.04 3.64 9.50
N GLN A 107 8.05 4.46 9.20
CA GLN A 107 9.37 4.35 9.84
C GLN A 107 9.28 4.56 11.36
N ARG A 108 8.58 5.61 11.81
CA ARG A 108 8.38 5.86 13.24
C ARG A 108 7.59 4.74 13.91
N LEU A 109 6.51 4.28 13.27
CA LEU A 109 5.70 3.16 13.73
C LEU A 109 6.55 1.89 13.87
N GLY A 110 7.39 1.59 12.88
CA GLY A 110 8.30 0.45 12.86
C GLY A 110 9.24 0.44 14.06
N SER A 111 9.90 1.57 14.34
CA SER A 111 10.79 1.70 15.49
C SER A 111 10.08 1.42 16.82
N LEU A 112 8.87 1.97 17.01
CA LEU A 112 8.06 1.73 18.21
C LEU A 112 7.64 0.25 18.33
N ALA A 113 7.25 -0.35 17.20
CA ALA A 113 6.81 -1.74 17.15
C ALA A 113 7.94 -2.72 17.43
N GLU A 114 9.13 -2.49 16.86
CA GLU A 114 10.33 -3.30 17.09
C GLU A 114 10.77 -3.25 18.56
N GLU A 115 10.73 -2.06 19.17
CA GLU A 115 10.97 -1.92 20.60
C GLU A 115 9.96 -2.73 21.42
N TRP A 116 8.66 -2.58 21.12
CA TRP A 116 7.60 -3.30 21.82
C TRP A 116 7.74 -4.83 21.70
N LEU A 117 8.08 -5.32 20.50
CA LEU A 117 8.31 -6.75 20.23
C LEU A 117 9.52 -7.29 21.00
N ARG A 118 10.55 -6.47 21.24
CA ARG A 118 11.80 -6.84 21.92
C ARG A 118 11.63 -6.89 23.44
N THR A 119 10.97 -5.90 24.02
CA THR A 119 10.86 -5.75 25.48
C THR A 119 9.62 -6.41 26.06
N ASN A 120 8.62 -6.69 25.21
CA ASN A 120 7.27 -7.09 25.63
C ASN A 120 6.57 -6.05 26.54
N VAL A 121 7.13 -4.84 26.64
CA VAL A 121 6.66 -3.73 27.47
C VAL A 121 6.88 -2.44 26.71
N ILE A 122 5.84 -1.64 26.54
CA ILE A 122 5.92 -0.33 25.91
C ILE A 122 5.53 0.73 26.94
N ALA A 123 6.26 1.85 26.96
CA ALA A 123 5.88 2.99 27.78
C ALA A 123 4.53 3.55 27.31
N GLU A 124 3.71 4.06 28.24
CA GLU A 124 2.37 4.56 27.92
C GLU A 124 2.38 5.71 26.91
N GLU A 125 3.43 6.53 26.90
CA GLU A 125 3.64 7.57 25.89
C GLU A 125 3.92 6.98 24.50
N SER A 126 4.83 6.00 24.41
CA SER A 126 5.18 5.32 23.16
C SER A 126 3.99 4.54 22.60
N ARG A 127 3.15 3.99 23.49
CA ARG A 127 1.91 3.32 23.10
C ARG A 127 0.88 4.31 22.52
N ARG A 128 0.74 5.48 23.14
CA ARG A 128 -0.12 6.55 22.62
C ARG A 128 0.40 7.09 21.27
N ASP A 129 1.71 7.26 21.13
CA ASP A 129 2.35 7.65 19.86
C ASP A 129 2.06 6.58 18.77
N PHE A 130 2.23 5.30 19.09
CA PHE A 130 1.89 4.19 18.19
C PHE A 130 0.43 4.25 17.74
N GLN A 131 -0.51 4.44 18.67
CA GLN A 131 -1.95 4.56 18.38
C GLN A 131 -2.24 5.74 17.44
N GLN A 132 -1.68 6.92 17.74
CA GLN A 132 -1.87 8.13 16.94
C GLN A 132 -1.31 7.99 15.53
N ILE A 133 -0.16 7.33 15.37
CA ILE A 133 0.43 7.08 14.06
C ILE A 133 -0.45 6.13 13.25
N VAL A 134 -0.95 5.04 13.84
CA VAL A 134 -1.85 4.10 13.15
C VAL A 134 -3.13 4.81 12.69
N GLU A 135 -3.74 5.61 13.56
CA GLU A 135 -4.94 6.39 13.21
C GLU A 135 -4.64 7.41 12.10
N SER A 136 -3.51 8.11 12.19
CA SER A 136 -3.07 9.03 11.14
C SER A 136 -2.82 8.32 9.80
N LEU A 137 -2.29 7.10 9.80
CA LEU A 137 -2.10 6.30 8.58
C LEU A 137 -3.43 5.85 7.99
N ILE A 138 -4.40 5.44 8.81
CA ILE A 138 -5.75 5.10 8.35
C ILE A 138 -6.41 6.32 7.68
N ASN A 139 -6.35 7.47 8.32
CA ASN A 139 -6.92 8.72 7.81
C ASN A 139 -6.20 9.25 6.56
N LEU A 140 -4.94 8.86 6.35
CA LEU A 140 -4.18 9.17 5.14
C LEU A 140 -4.55 8.21 4.00
N TYR A 141 -4.48 6.90 4.23
CA TYR A 141 -4.68 5.89 3.19
C TYR A 141 -6.13 5.80 2.70
N GLN A 142 -7.13 6.08 3.54
CA GLN A 142 -8.53 5.97 3.11
C GLN A 142 -8.88 6.92 1.94
N PRO A 143 -8.69 8.26 2.03
CA PRO A 143 -8.95 9.15 0.90
C PRO A 143 -7.97 8.96 -0.25
N HIS A 144 -6.73 8.55 0.04
CA HIS A 144 -5.71 8.26 -0.95
C HIS A 144 -6.11 7.10 -1.87
N ILE A 145 -6.41 5.93 -1.29
CA ILE A 145 -6.89 4.74 -2.03
C ILE A 145 -8.16 5.05 -2.80
N ALA A 146 -9.07 5.84 -2.21
CA ALA A 146 -10.30 6.24 -2.90
C ALA A 146 -10.02 7.08 -4.16
N MET A 147 -9.07 8.03 -4.09
CA MET A 147 -8.66 8.83 -5.24
C MET A 147 -8.02 7.96 -6.33
N GLU A 148 -7.16 7.02 -5.95
CA GLU A 148 -6.52 6.13 -6.91
C GLU A 148 -7.53 5.22 -7.62
N GLU A 149 -8.39 4.54 -6.87
CA GLU A 149 -9.32 3.57 -7.44
C GLU A 149 -10.49 4.20 -8.20
N GLN A 150 -10.95 5.39 -7.80
CA GLN A 150 -12.12 6.02 -8.39
C GLN A 150 -11.78 7.00 -9.51
N GLU A 151 -10.57 7.57 -9.49
CA GLU A 151 -10.15 8.59 -10.46
C GLU A 151 -8.95 8.14 -11.28
N ILE A 152 -7.84 7.79 -10.63
CA ILE A 152 -6.55 7.59 -11.33
C ILE A 152 -6.51 6.28 -12.12
N PHE A 153 -6.88 5.14 -11.53
CA PHE A 153 -6.85 3.84 -12.20
C PHE A 153 -7.87 3.77 -13.36
N PRO A 154 -9.12 4.27 -13.23
CA PRO A 154 -10.03 4.38 -14.36
C PRO A 154 -9.50 5.30 -15.47
N LEU A 155 -8.88 6.43 -15.10
CA LEU A 155 -8.22 7.30 -16.07
C LEU A 155 -7.08 6.57 -16.79
N ALA A 156 -6.20 5.90 -16.06
CA ALA A 156 -5.10 5.12 -16.59
C ALA A 156 -5.58 4.05 -17.58
N SER A 157 -6.62 3.29 -17.20
CA SER A 157 -7.21 2.25 -18.04
C SER A 157 -7.79 2.80 -19.35
N ARG A 158 -8.23 4.06 -19.38
CA ARG A 158 -8.79 4.71 -20.57
C ARG A 158 -7.71 5.31 -21.47
N VAL A 159 -6.64 5.85 -20.91
CA VAL A 159 -5.61 6.60 -21.66
C VAL A 159 -4.41 5.76 -22.07
N LEU A 160 -4.11 4.68 -21.36
CA LEU A 160 -2.97 3.82 -21.64
C LEU A 160 -3.35 2.72 -22.64
N ALA A 161 -2.52 2.57 -23.68
CA ALA A 161 -2.65 1.46 -24.62
C ALA A 161 -2.35 0.12 -23.93
N PRO A 162 -2.91 -1.01 -24.41
CA PRO A 162 -2.67 -2.33 -23.82
C PRO A 162 -1.18 -2.68 -23.71
N GLN A 163 -0.34 -2.23 -24.66
CA GLN A 163 1.11 -2.46 -24.61
C GLN A 163 1.78 -1.71 -23.46
N ALA A 164 1.31 -0.51 -23.12
CA ALA A 164 1.82 0.26 -21.99
C ALA A 164 1.46 -0.43 -20.66
N LEU A 165 0.23 -0.93 -20.53
CA LEU A 165 -0.20 -1.71 -19.35
C LEU A 165 0.61 -3.01 -19.21
N ALA A 166 0.86 -3.72 -20.30
CA ALA A 166 1.71 -4.92 -20.28
C ALA A 166 3.16 -4.60 -19.85
N CYS A 167 3.72 -3.47 -20.30
CA CYS A 167 5.05 -3.01 -19.89
C CYS A 167 5.10 -2.69 -18.39
N ILE A 168 4.08 -2.00 -17.86
CA ILE A 168 3.94 -1.75 -16.41
C ILE A 168 3.92 -3.08 -15.65
N GLY A 169 3.10 -4.03 -16.07
CA GLY A 169 3.03 -5.36 -15.45
C GLY A 169 4.36 -6.10 -15.39
N GLU A 170 5.16 -6.03 -16.46
CA GLU A 170 6.50 -6.60 -16.49
C GLU A 170 7.47 -5.87 -15.54
N GLN A 171 7.43 -4.55 -15.48
CA GLN A 171 8.23 -3.77 -14.53
C GLN A 171 7.89 -4.12 -13.07
N MET A 172 6.59 -4.28 -12.76
CA MET A 172 6.12 -4.73 -11.45
C MET A 172 6.67 -6.12 -11.10
N ARG A 173 6.67 -7.04 -12.08
CA ARG A 173 7.22 -8.40 -11.93
C ARG A 173 8.72 -8.37 -11.64
N GLN A 174 9.48 -7.58 -12.41
CA GLN A 174 10.93 -7.44 -12.26
C GLN A 174 11.30 -6.94 -10.86
N ARG A 175 10.61 -5.92 -10.33
CA ARG A 175 10.82 -5.41 -8.96
C ARG A 175 10.68 -6.47 -7.87
N ARG A 176 9.91 -7.54 -8.14
CA ARG A 176 9.69 -8.64 -7.20
C ARG A 176 10.68 -9.79 -7.38
N GLN A 177 11.34 -9.87 -8.54
CA GLN A 177 12.40 -10.84 -8.83
C GLN A 177 13.79 -10.31 -8.47
N SER A 178 14.00 -9.00 -8.57
CA SER A 178 15.20 -8.35 -8.07
C SER A 178 15.24 -8.50 -6.54
N ARG A 179 16.13 -9.37 -6.06
CA ARG A 179 16.54 -9.37 -4.65
C ARG A 179 17.32 -8.09 -4.42
N SER A 180 16.67 -7.06 -3.87
CA SER A 180 17.37 -5.97 -3.17
C SER A 180 17.74 -6.44 -1.78
#